data_AF-A0A1Y0KRZ6-F1
#
_entry.id   AF-A0A1Y0KRZ6-F1
#
_cell.length_a   1.000
_cell.length_b   1.000
_cell.length_c   1.000
_cell.angle_alpha   90.00
_cell.angle_beta   90.00
_cell.angle_gamma   90.00
#
_symmetry.space_group_name_H-M   'P 1'
#
loop_
_entity.id
_entity.type
_entity.pdbx_description
1 polymer ?
#
loop_
_entity_poly.entity_id
_entity_poly.type
_entity_poly.pdbx_seq_one_letter_code
_entity_poly.pdbx_strand_id
1 'polypeptide(L)'
;MNNDLTDQVMTKEELLERAKTLATPIDFENLIADGILKKKGAGYVILDMNRLPEHAKSQIIGCSEGTVKFSKSTKSAQKLVDKLSK
;
A
#
# COMPACT_ATOMS: atom_id res chain seq x y z
N MET A 1 -23.66 5.64 -22.22
CA MET A 1 -23.26 5.37 -20.82
C MET A 1 -21.77 5.13 -20.87
N ASN A 2 -21.00 6.03 -20.26
CA ASN A 2 -19.56 6.14 -20.45
C ASN A 2 -18.82 4.97 -19.82
N ASN A 3 -18.08 4.21 -20.64
CA ASN A 3 -17.04 3.29 -20.18
C ASN A 3 -15.79 4.13 -19.88
N ASP A 4 -15.79 4.84 -18.76
CA ASP A 4 -14.62 5.58 -18.26
C ASP A 4 -13.81 4.68 -17.31
N LEU A 5 -13.28 3.60 -17.88
CA LEU A 5 -12.15 2.87 -17.29
C LEU A 5 -10.91 3.66 -17.64
N THR A 6 -10.63 4.65 -16.79
CA THR A 6 -9.41 5.44 -16.69
C THR A 6 -8.13 4.66 -17.06
N ASP A 7 -7.79 4.71 -18.35
CA ASP A 7 -6.41 4.67 -18.84
C ASP A 7 -5.76 5.99 -18.42
N GLN A 8 -5.59 6.18 -17.10
CA GLN A 8 -4.77 7.25 -16.58
C GLN A 8 -3.33 6.89 -16.95
N VAL A 9 -2.82 7.55 -17.98
CA VAL A 9 -1.40 7.58 -18.32
C VAL A 9 -0.65 8.08 -17.09
N MET A 10 -0.28 7.17 -16.19
CA MET A 10 0.55 7.49 -15.04
C MET A 10 1.88 8.03 -15.57
N THR A 11 2.23 9.23 -15.14
CA THR A 11 3.53 9.80 -15.47
C THR A 11 4.64 8.93 -14.85
N LYS A 12 5.83 8.91 -15.46
CA LYS A 12 6.97 8.14 -14.93
C LYS A 12 7.29 8.51 -13.47
N GLU A 13 7.09 9.78 -13.12
CA GLU A 13 7.33 10.32 -11.78
C GLU A 13 6.31 9.76 -10.78
N GLU A 14 5.02 9.81 -11.08
CA GLU A 14 3.97 9.21 -10.25
C GLU A 14 4.14 7.68 -10.11
N LEU A 15 4.55 7.02 -11.20
CA LEU A 15 4.82 5.58 -11.17
C LEU A 15 6.04 5.26 -10.30
N LEU A 16 7.08 6.08 -10.33
CA LEU A 16 8.26 5.94 -9.48
C LEU A 16 7.92 6.17 -8.01
N GLU A 17 7.12 7.19 -7.68
CA GLU A 17 6.66 7.45 -6.32
C GLU A 17 5.79 6.32 -5.77
N ARG A 18 4.84 5.81 -6.57
CA ARG A 18 4.05 4.63 -6.21
C ARG A 18 4.93 3.39 -6.05
N ALA A 19 5.90 3.18 -6.93
CA ALA A 19 6.82 2.05 -6.84
C ALA A 19 7.69 2.14 -5.58
N LYS A 20 8.20 3.33 -5.22
CA LYS A 20 8.94 3.57 -3.97
C LYS A 20 8.06 3.30 -2.75
N THR A 21 6.82 3.78 -2.80
CA THR A 21 5.83 3.57 -1.72
C THR A 21 5.51 2.09 -1.53
N LEU A 22 5.32 1.33 -2.62
CA LEU A 22 5.08 -0.12 -2.61
C LEU A 22 6.33 -0.94 -2.25
N ALA A 23 7.52 -0.44 -2.56
CA ALA A 23 8.79 -1.05 -2.20
C ALA A 23 9.16 -0.79 -0.73
N THR A 24 8.53 0.20 -0.09
CA THR A 24 8.76 0.48 1.33
C THR A 24 8.09 -0.61 2.17
N PRO A 25 8.87 -1.41 2.94
CA PRO A 25 8.30 -2.42 3.81
C PRO A 25 7.47 -1.76 4.91
N ILE A 26 6.28 -2.29 5.16
CA ILE A 26 5.44 -1.86 6.28
C ILE A 26 5.81 -2.70 7.50
N ASP A 27 6.20 -2.04 8.59
CA ASP A 27 6.43 -2.70 9.89
C ASP A 27 5.11 -3.06 10.57
N PHE A 28 4.44 -4.09 10.08
CA PHE A 28 3.17 -4.57 10.65
C PHE A 28 3.29 -4.91 12.13
N GLU A 29 4.44 -5.43 12.57
CA GLU A 29 4.68 -5.76 13.98
C GLU A 29 4.67 -4.52 14.88
N ASN A 30 5.37 -3.45 14.48
CA ASN A 30 5.33 -2.18 15.20
C ASN A 30 3.92 -1.58 15.19
N LEU A 31 3.25 -1.57 14.03
CA LEU A 31 1.88 -1.06 13.94
C LEU A 31 0.90 -1.82 14.82
N ILE A 32 1.11 -3.13 15.01
CA ILE A 32 0.30 -3.93 15.95
C ILE A 32 0.67 -3.62 17.40
N ALA A 33 1.96 -3.50 17.70
CA ALA A 33 2.46 -3.18 19.04
C ALA A 33 2.00 -1.78 19.50
N ASP A 34 1.99 -0.80 18.60
CA ASP A 34 1.50 0.56 18.81
C ASP A 34 -0.04 0.65 18.90
N GLY A 35 -0.76 -0.46 18.69
CA GLY A 35 -2.22 -0.50 18.69
C GLY A 35 -2.86 0.21 17.51
N ILE A 36 -2.10 0.45 16.43
CA ILE A 36 -2.57 1.09 15.18
C ILE A 36 -3.29 0.06 14.31
N LEU A 37 -2.72 -1.14 14.23
CA LEU A 37 -3.28 -2.29 13.53
C LEU A 37 -3.64 -3.39 14.53
N LYS A 38 -4.65 -4.18 14.19
CA LYS A 38 -4.99 -5.41 14.92
C LYS A 38 -5.08 -6.56 13.94
N LYS A 39 -4.24 -7.58 14.12
CA LYS A 39 -4.34 -8.80 13.30
C LYS A 39 -5.68 -9.49 13.55
N LYS A 40 -6.44 -9.75 12.49
CA LYS A 40 -7.74 -10.45 12.53
C LYS A 40 -7.75 -11.51 11.43
N GLY A 41 -7.51 -12.76 11.82
CA GLY A 41 -7.40 -13.89 10.89
C GLY A 41 -6.27 -13.70 9.88
N ALA A 42 -6.62 -13.72 8.59
CA ALA A 42 -5.70 -13.52 7.46
C ALA A 42 -5.49 -12.05 7.06
N GLY A 43 -6.10 -11.10 7.76
CA GLY A 43 -6.00 -9.66 7.49
C GLY A 43 -5.66 -8.84 8.73
N TYR A 44 -5.72 -7.52 8.59
CA TYR A 44 -5.48 -6.56 9.66
C TYR A 44 -6.66 -5.60 9.78
N VAL A 45 -6.97 -5.12 10.96
CA VAL A 45 -7.98 -4.09 11.22
C VAL A 45 -7.23 -2.81 11.58
N ILE A 46 -7.55 -1.69 10.92
CA ILE A 46 -7.02 -0.39 11.33
C ILE A 46 -7.82 0.07 12.54
N LEU A 47 -7.16 0.15 13.69
CA LEU A 47 -7.72 0.72 14.91
C LEU A 47 -7.56 2.24 14.90
N ASP A 48 -6.41 2.73 14.41
CA ASP A 48 -6.12 4.16 14.35
C ASP A 48 -5.61 4.57 12.97
N MET A 49 -6.48 5.20 12.18
CA MET A 49 -6.15 5.63 10.82
C MET A 49 -5.28 6.88 10.80
N ASN A 50 -5.24 7.68 11.88
CA ASN A 50 -4.42 8.89 11.95
C ASN A 50 -2.96 8.56 12.21
N ARG A 51 -2.70 7.52 13.01
CA ARG A 51 -1.34 7.03 13.32
C ARG A 51 -0.75 6.12 12.24
N LEU A 52 -1.55 5.69 11.26
CA LEU A 52 -1.09 4.84 10.18
C LEU A 52 -0.20 5.64 9.21
N PRO A 53 1.02 5.14 8.89
CA PRO A 53 1.92 5.82 7.95
C PRO A 53 1.27 6.00 6.58
N GLU A 54 1.55 7.12 5.91
CA GLU A 54 1.01 7.39 4.56
C GLU A 54 1.38 6.31 3.55
N HIS A 55 2.62 5.80 3.61
CA HIS A 55 3.05 4.71 2.74
C HIS A 55 2.24 3.43 2.99
N ALA A 56 1.83 3.16 4.23
CA ALA A 56 1.00 2.01 4.56
C ALA A 56 -0.44 2.22 4.07
N LYS A 57 -1.00 3.44 4.21
CA LYS A 57 -2.30 3.81 3.65
C LYS A 57 -2.37 3.61 2.14
N SER A 58 -1.33 4.03 1.43
CA SER A 58 -1.22 3.93 -0.03
C SER A 58 -1.08 2.49 -0.52
N GLN A 59 -0.60 1.58 0.34
CA GLN A 59 -0.51 0.15 0.07
C GLN A 59 -1.80 -0.64 0.38
N ILE A 60 -2.86 0.00 0.87
CA ILE A 60 -4.15 -0.67 1.09
C ILE A 60 -4.80 -0.96 -0.26
N ILE A 61 -4.86 -2.25 -0.62
CA ILE A 61 -5.45 -2.71 -1.89
C ILE A 61 -6.92 -3.13 -1.76
N GLY A 62 -7.43 -3.19 -0.53
CA GLY A 62 -8.83 -3.51 -0.30
C GLY A 62 -9.20 -3.54 1.17
N CYS A 63 -10.48 -3.24 1.44
CA CYS A 63 -11.12 -3.40 2.73
C CYS A 63 -12.29 -4.38 2.57
N SER A 64 -12.38 -5.38 3.43
CA SER A 64 -13.46 -6.38 3.44
C SER A 64 -13.81 -6.73 4.87
N GLU A 65 -15.09 -6.60 5.24
CA GLU A 65 -15.63 -6.93 6.57
C GLU A 65 -14.83 -6.32 7.75
N GLY A 66 -14.38 -5.08 7.58
CA GLY A 66 -13.58 -4.37 8.58
C GLY A 66 -12.12 -4.80 8.67
N THR A 67 -11.64 -5.66 7.76
CA THR A 67 -10.22 -5.99 7.59
C THR A 67 -9.66 -5.35 6.33
N VAL A 68 -8.49 -4.74 6.44
CA VAL A 68 -7.68 -4.23 5.34
C VAL A 68 -6.66 -5.26 4.89
N LYS A 69 -6.48 -5.32 3.58
CA LYS A 69 -5.42 -6.07 2.90
C LYS A 69 -4.41 -5.08 2.36
N PHE A 70 -3.15 -5.28 2.72
CA PHE A 70 -2.04 -4.53 2.16
C PHE A 70 -1.46 -5.29 0.97
N SER A 71 -1.04 -4.59 -0.08
CA SER A 71 -0.19 -5.17 -1.10
C SER A 71 1.10 -5.65 -0.45
N LYS A 72 1.55 -6.86 -0.78
CA LYS A 72 2.89 -7.28 -0.37
C LYS A 72 3.91 -6.41 -1.09
N SER A 73 4.89 -5.90 -0.35
CA SER A 73 6.12 -5.37 -0.95
C SER A 73 6.77 -6.51 -1.75
N THR A 74 6.68 -6.45 -3.07
CA THR A 74 7.21 -7.51 -3.94
C THR A 74 8.56 -7.09 -4.51
N LYS A 75 9.45 -8.06 -4.74
CA LYS A 75 10.70 -7.83 -5.48
C LYS A 75 10.46 -7.15 -6.83
N SER A 76 9.28 -7.36 -7.44
CA SER A 76 8.85 -6.69 -8.67
C SER A 76 8.64 -5.19 -8.50
N ALA A 77 8.09 -4.73 -7.37
CA ALA A 77 7.97 -3.29 -7.07
C ALA A 77 9.35 -2.64 -6.92
N GLN A 78 10.28 -3.30 -6.21
CA GLN A 78 11.68 -2.85 -6.13
C GLN A 78 12.35 -2.77 -7.50
N LYS A 79 12.09 -3.76 -8.37
CA LYS A 79 12.62 -3.82 -9.73
C LYS A 79 12.06 -2.70 -10.62
N LEU A 80 10.82 -2.27 -10.40
CA LEU A 80 10.25 -1.10 -11.07
C LEU A 80 10.92 0.20 -10.62
N VAL A 81 11.21 0.36 -9.31
CA VAL A 81 11.96 1.52 -8.80
C VAL A 81 13.33 1.61 -9.47
N ASP A 82 14.05 0.49 -9.55
CA ASP A 82 15.38 0.42 -10.19
C ASP A 82 15.32 0.79 -11.68
N LYS A 83 14.29 0.30 -12.38
CA LYS A 83 14.10 0.55 -13.83
C LYS A 83 13.63 1.97 -14.16
N LEU A 84 12.93 2.62 -13.23
CA LEU A 84 12.39 3.98 -13.38
C LEU A 84 13.35 5.06 -12.84
N SER A 85 14.35 4.66 -12.05
CA SER A 85 15.42 5.55 -11.56
C SER A 85 16.63 5.63 -12.50
N LYS A 86 16.55 5.00 -13.68
CA LYS A 86 17.61 4.87 -14.68
C LYS A 86 17.21 5.54 -15.98
#